data_AF-A0A9Q9IU79-F1
#
_entry.id   AF-A0A9Q9IU79-F1
#
_cell.length_a   1.000
_cell.length_b   1.000
_cell.length_c   1.000
_cell.angle_alpha   90.00
_cell.angle_beta   90.00
_cell.angle_gamma   90.00
#
_symmetry.space_group_name_H-M   'P 1'
#
loop_
_entity.id
_entity.type
_entity.pdbx_description
1 polymer ?
#
loop_
_entity_poly.entity_id
_entity_poly.type
_entity_poly.pdbx_seq_one_letter_code
_entity_poly.pdbx_strand_id
1 'polypeptide(L)'
;MTQGRTRPSEGEFDLIAVVVATQPAGAARADLHPEQAAILNLCQRPLSVAEVSAHLHLPLGTVRVLLGDLLSAGQILTSGPRSTAQPQRHHLLKAVINGLNAL
;
A
#
# COMPACT_ATOMS: atom_id res chain seq x y z
N MET A 1 10.21 -5.77 32.34
CA MET A 1 10.94 -6.14 31.11
C MET A 1 9.99 -5.97 29.94
N THR A 2 10.39 -5.10 29.01
CA THR A 2 9.71 -4.57 27.79
C THR A 2 8.18 -4.69 27.69
N GLN A 3 7.48 -3.76 28.37
CA GLN A 3 6.15 -3.28 27.95
C GLN A 3 6.32 -2.45 26.68
N GLY A 4 6.63 -3.14 25.57
CA GLY A 4 6.82 -2.58 24.24
C GLY A 4 5.56 -1.86 23.79
N ARG A 5 5.60 -0.53 23.90
CA ARG A 5 4.57 0.38 23.45
C ARG A 5 4.51 0.39 21.92
N THR A 6 3.89 -0.62 21.32
CA THR A 6 3.46 -0.55 19.92
C THR A 6 2.01 -0.10 19.87
N ARG A 7 1.78 1.17 20.23
CA ARG A 7 0.65 1.89 19.68
C ARG A 7 1.20 2.74 18.54
N PRO A 8 1.14 2.29 17.28
CA PRO A 8 1.19 3.24 16.17
C PRO A 8 -0.11 4.04 16.22
N SER A 9 -0.14 5.05 17.10
CA SER A 9 -0.97 6.22 16.88
C SER A 9 -0.24 7.07 15.83
N GLU A 10 -1.00 7.62 14.90
CA GLU A 10 -0.57 8.49 13.78
C GLU A 10 -0.28 7.77 12.45
N GLY A 11 -1.34 7.27 11.83
CA GLY A 11 -1.37 6.91 10.42
C GLY A 11 -2.14 5.62 10.17
N GLU A 12 -3.19 5.69 9.35
CA GLU A 12 -4.02 4.54 8.96
C GLU A 12 -3.22 3.37 8.35
N PHE A 13 -1.97 3.64 7.95
CA PHE A 13 -1.03 2.66 7.42
C PHE A 13 0.14 2.38 8.37
N ASP A 14 0.25 1.12 8.78
CA ASP A 14 1.43 0.58 9.45
C ASP A 14 2.66 0.60 8.52
N LEU A 15 3.86 0.82 9.06
CA LEU A 15 5.09 0.91 8.26
C LEU A 15 5.41 -0.37 7.50
N ILE A 16 5.08 -1.53 8.09
CA ILE A 16 5.29 -2.83 7.47
C ILE A 16 4.09 -3.30 6.65
N ALA A 17 3.03 -2.48 6.55
CA ALA A 17 1.89 -2.80 5.70
C ALA A 17 2.32 -2.85 4.23
N VAL A 18 1.89 -3.89 3.54
CA VAL A 18 2.20 -4.09 2.12
C VAL A 18 1.14 -3.41 1.27
N VAL A 19 1.58 -2.64 0.29
CA VAL A 19 0.76 -1.89 -0.66
C VAL A 19 0.91 -2.50 -2.06
N VAL A 20 -0.21 -2.64 -2.77
CA VAL A 20 -0.26 -3.14 -4.15
C VAL A 20 -1.24 -2.28 -4.96
N ALA A 21 -0.89 -1.90 -6.19
CA ALA A 21 -1.78 -1.21 -7.10
C ALA A 21 -2.88 -2.16 -7.60
N THR A 22 -4.12 -1.68 -7.74
CA THR A 22 -5.24 -2.50 -8.24
C THR A 22 -5.32 -2.56 -9.75
N GLN A 23 -4.78 -1.54 -10.42
CA GLN A 23 -4.80 -1.39 -11.87
C GLN A 23 -3.38 -1.46 -12.45
N PRO A 24 -3.24 -1.95 -13.70
CA PRO A 24 -1.95 -1.98 -14.39
C PRO A 24 -1.40 -0.56 -14.64
N ALA A 25 -0.08 -0.45 -14.73
CA ALA A 25 0.61 0.80 -15.06
C ALA A 25 0.00 1.46 -16.31
N GLY A 26 -0.30 2.77 -16.23
CA GLY A 26 -0.90 3.53 -17.33
C GLY A 26 -2.43 3.50 -17.41
N ALA A 27 -3.12 2.63 -16.66
CA ALA A 27 -4.58 2.69 -16.50
C ALA A 27 -5.05 3.70 -15.41
N ALA A 28 -4.10 4.40 -14.81
CA ALA A 28 -4.35 5.39 -13.78
C ALA A 28 -5.05 6.62 -14.37
N ARG A 29 -5.97 7.25 -13.61
CA ARG A 29 -6.77 8.40 -14.09
C ARG A 29 -5.86 9.55 -14.52
N ALA A 30 -6.29 10.29 -15.55
CA ALA A 30 -5.58 11.46 -16.07
C ALA A 30 -5.44 12.61 -15.04
N ASP A 31 -6.27 12.61 -13.99
CA ASP A 31 -6.31 13.67 -12.97
C ASP A 31 -5.40 13.40 -11.75
N LEU A 32 -4.50 12.44 -11.82
CA LEU A 32 -3.63 12.10 -10.69
C LEU A 32 -2.44 13.06 -10.55
N HIS A 33 -2.11 13.38 -9.30
CA HIS A 33 -0.88 14.10 -9.01
C HIS A 33 0.35 13.21 -9.32
N PRO A 34 1.50 13.81 -9.67
CA PRO A 34 2.68 13.05 -10.11
C PRO A 34 3.17 12.08 -9.02
N GLU A 35 3.06 12.44 -7.74
CA GLU A 35 3.43 11.58 -6.62
C GLU A 35 2.50 10.36 -6.50
N GLN A 36 1.20 10.55 -6.73
CA GLN A 36 0.22 9.45 -6.72
C GLN A 36 0.45 8.50 -7.90
N ALA A 37 0.72 9.05 -9.09
CA ALA A 37 1.08 8.25 -10.26
C ALA A 37 2.39 7.48 -10.03
N ALA A 38 3.37 8.08 -9.35
CA ALA A 38 4.62 7.42 -9.00
C ALA A 38 4.38 6.26 -8.01
N ILE A 39 3.54 6.45 -6.99
CA ILE A 39 3.14 5.38 -6.06
C ILE A 39 2.49 4.22 -6.82
N LEU A 40 1.54 4.50 -7.73
CA LEU A 40 0.88 3.45 -8.49
C LEU A 40 1.83 2.67 -9.40
N ASN A 41 2.85 3.32 -9.95
CA ASN A 41 3.88 2.65 -10.75
C ASN A 41 4.82 1.80 -9.88
N LEU A 42 5.23 2.29 -8.70
CA LEU A 42 6.06 1.53 -7.76
C LEU A 42 5.31 0.30 -7.21
N CYS A 43 4.06 0.49 -6.82
CA CYS A 43 3.22 -0.54 -6.21
C CYS A 43 2.62 -1.53 -7.23
N GLN A 44 3.04 -1.50 -8.51
CA GLN A 44 2.78 -2.62 -9.45
C GLN A 44 3.38 -3.93 -8.93
N ARG A 45 4.40 -3.83 -8.06
CA ARG A 45 4.91 -4.93 -7.23
C ARG A 45 4.58 -4.63 -5.77
N PRO A 46 4.36 -5.66 -4.92
CA PRO A 46 4.11 -5.45 -3.51
C PRO A 46 5.29 -4.75 -2.83
N LEU A 47 5.04 -3.61 -2.17
CA LEU A 47 6.03 -2.84 -1.42
C LEU A 47 5.47 -2.42 -0.07
N SER A 48 6.30 -2.37 0.96
CA SER A 48 5.90 -1.78 2.24
C SER A 48 5.78 -0.27 2.17
N VAL A 49 5.02 0.33 3.08
CA VAL A 49 4.91 1.80 3.20
C VAL A 49 6.28 2.46 3.39
N ALA A 50 7.17 1.82 4.17
CA ALA A 50 8.53 2.29 4.36
C ALA A 50 9.34 2.30 3.06
N GLU A 51 9.23 1.25 2.25
CA GLU A 51 9.91 1.17 0.95
C GLU A 51 9.37 2.21 -0.03
N VAL A 52 8.05 2.42 -0.08
CA VAL A 52 7.45 3.48 -0.92
C VAL A 52 8.00 4.85 -0.55
N SER A 53 8.10 5.15 0.75
CA SER A 53 8.69 6.40 1.25
C SER A 53 10.17 6.54 0.88
N ALA A 54 10.95 5.47 1.01
CA ALA A 54 12.35 5.46 0.64
C ALA A 54 12.55 5.69 -0.88
N HIS A 55 11.75 5.04 -1.73
CA HIS A 55 11.84 5.19 -3.18
C HIS A 55 11.47 6.59 -3.66
N LEU A 56 10.42 7.18 -3.07
CA LEU A 56 9.96 8.52 -3.44
C LEU A 56 10.74 9.64 -2.76
N HIS A 57 11.60 9.31 -1.78
CA HIS A 57 12.32 10.27 -0.95
C HIS A 57 11.36 11.28 -0.26
N LEU A 58 10.16 10.81 0.10
CA LEU A 58 9.12 11.61 0.75
C LEU A 58 8.95 11.21 2.22
N PRO A 59 8.64 12.16 3.13
CA PRO A 59 8.33 11.84 4.52
C PRO A 59 7.18 10.84 4.66
N LEU A 60 7.27 9.94 5.64
CA LEU A 60 6.26 8.91 5.90
C LEU A 60 4.85 9.46 6.09
N GLY A 61 4.71 10.62 6.74
CA GLY A 61 3.41 11.30 6.91
C GLY A 61 2.78 11.68 5.57
N THR A 62 3.57 12.25 4.65
CA THR A 62 3.13 12.60 3.29
C THR A 62 2.70 11.37 2.52
N VAL A 63 3.51 10.31 2.55
CA VAL A 63 3.19 9.05 1.86
C VAL A 63 1.90 8.44 2.40
N ARG A 64 1.69 8.44 3.72
CA ARG A 64 0.46 7.93 4.35
C ARG A 64 -0.79 8.68 3.88
N VAL A 65 -0.71 10.00 3.73
CA VAL A 65 -1.84 10.79 3.20
C VAL A 65 -2.13 10.40 1.76
N LEU A 66 -1.11 10.34 0.90
CA LEU A 66 -1.28 9.96 -0.50
C LEU A 66 -1.82 8.53 -0.66
N LEU A 67 -1.36 7.59 0.18
CA LEU A 67 -1.87 6.23 0.21
C LEU A 67 -3.34 6.20 0.67
N GLY A 68 -3.74 7.06 1.60
CA GLY A 68 -5.14 7.20 2.04
C GLY A 68 -6.05 7.65 0.90
N ASP A 69 -5.61 8.63 0.11
CA ASP A 69 -6.35 9.11 -1.06
C ASP A 69 -6.49 8.01 -2.11
N LEU A 70 -5.39 7.32 -2.42
CA LEU A 70 -5.37 6.21 -3.38
C LEU A 70 -6.22 5.02 -2.92
N LEU A 71 -6.21 4.71 -1.62
CA LEU A 71 -7.02 3.64 -1.04
C LEU A 71 -8.51 4.00 -1.10
N SER A 72 -8.87 5.24 -0.77
CA SER A 72 -10.24 5.76 -0.86
C SER A 72 -10.76 5.75 -2.30
N ALA A 73 -9.88 5.99 -3.28
CA ALA A 73 -10.18 5.88 -4.70
C ALA A 73 -10.19 4.43 -5.25
N GLY A 74 -9.85 3.43 -4.43
CA GLY A 74 -9.79 2.02 -4.83
C GLY A 74 -8.64 1.69 -5.79
N GLN A 75 -7.62 2.55 -5.88
CA GLN A 75 -6.49 2.40 -6.79
C GLN A 75 -5.34 1.56 -6.20
N ILE A 76 -5.35 1.36 -4.88
CA ILE A 76 -4.45 0.44 -4.17
C ILE A 76 -5.22 -0.49 -3.25
N LEU A 77 -4.58 -1.61 -2.88
CA LEU A 77 -4.95 -2.48 -1.78
C LEU A 77 -3.80 -2.53 -0.78
N THR A 78 -4.15 -2.74 0.49
CA THR A 78 -3.16 -2.93 1.55
C THR A 78 -3.42 -4.21 2.33
N SER A 79 -2.33 -4.88 2.72
CA SER A 79 -2.35 -6.08 3.56
C SER A 79 -1.60 -5.78 4.87
N GLY A 80 -2.31 -5.79 6.00
CA GLY A 80 -1.74 -5.49 7.33
C GLY A 80 -2.83 -5.22 8.39
N PRO A 81 -2.49 -5.21 9.70
CA PRO A 81 -3.47 -5.03 10.77
C PRO A 81 -4.05 -3.60 10.75
N ARG A 82 -5.32 -3.50 10.35
CA ARG A 82 -6.16 -2.30 10.48
C ARG A 82 -6.32 -1.94 11.96
N SER A 83 -5.75 -0.82 12.40
CA SER A 83 -6.13 -0.25 13.70
C SER A 83 -7.41 0.59 13.55
N THR A 84 -8.52 -0.03 13.93
CA THR A 84 -9.87 0.51 14.25
C THR A 84 -10.82 0.91 13.10
N ALA A 85 -12.02 0.29 13.15
CA ALA A 85 -13.25 0.44 12.34
C ALA A 85 -13.34 -0.36 11.00
N GLN A 86 -14.32 -1.27 10.96
CA GLN A 86 -14.69 -2.30 9.96
C GLN A 86 -15.18 -1.77 8.57
N PRO A 87 -15.57 -2.62 7.59
CA PRO A 87 -15.30 -4.06 7.39
C PRO A 87 -14.55 -4.37 6.08
N GLN A 88 -13.89 -5.53 6.07
CA GLN A 88 -13.36 -6.16 4.86
C GLN A 88 -14.49 -6.59 3.91
N ARG A 89 -14.35 -6.28 2.62
CA ARG A 89 -15.00 -7.03 1.53
C ARG A 89 -13.97 -7.42 0.47
N HIS A 90 -13.51 -8.66 0.63
CA HIS A 90 -13.08 -9.64 -0.37
C HIS A 90 -12.63 -9.16 -1.77
N HIS A 91 -11.38 -9.47 -2.13
CA HIS A 91 -11.19 -10.38 -3.26
C HIS A 91 -10.04 -11.36 -2.97
N LEU A 92 -10.37 -12.62 -3.21
CA LEU A 92 -9.64 -13.85 -2.99
C LEU A 92 -8.40 -13.94 -3.91
N LEU A 93 -7.25 -14.32 -3.33
CA LEU A 93 -6.10 -15.05 -3.88
C LEU A 93 -5.89 -15.07 -5.42
N LYS A 94 -4.91 -14.29 -5.94
CA LYS A 94 -4.08 -14.59 -7.14
C LYS A 94 -2.71 -13.92 -6.91
N ALA A 95 -1.56 -14.58 -6.84
CA ALA A 95 -1.14 -15.82 -7.43
C ALA A 95 -0.04 -16.48 -6.57
N VAL A 96 -0.29 -17.72 -6.13
CA VAL A 96 0.76 -18.70 -5.80
C VAL A 96 1.18 -19.50 -7.05
N ILE A 97 0.71 -19.14 -8.25
CA ILE A 97 0.74 -20.05 -9.42
C ILE A 97 1.86 -19.80 -10.44
N ASN A 98 2.70 -18.76 -10.33
CA ASN A 98 3.79 -18.56 -11.32
C ASN A 98 5.17 -19.03 -10.85
N GLY A 99 5.28 -19.72 -9.70
CA GLY A 99 6.56 -20.20 -9.17
C GLY A 99 6.81 -21.72 -9.29
N LEU A 100 5.90 -22.47 -9.91
CA LEU A 100 5.93 -23.94 -9.97
C LEU A 100 5.91 -24.44 -11.43
N ASN A 101 6.67 -23.78 -12.31
CA ASN A 101 6.89 -24.23 -13.69
C ASN A 101 8.38 -24.11 -14.10
N ALA A 102 9.27 -24.36 -13.14
CA ALA A 102 10.71 -24.54 -13.38
C ALA A 102 11.16 -25.94 -12.94
N LEU A 103 10.30 -26.95 -13.17
CA LEU A 103 10.70 -28.35 -13.25
C LEU A 103 11.00 -28.67 -14.72
#